data_AF-A0A4Q3GXA7-F1
#
_entry.id   AF-A0A4Q3GXA7-F1
#
_cell.length_a   1.000
_cell.length_b   1.000
_cell.length_c   1.000
_cell.angle_alpha   90.00
_cell.angle_beta   90.00
_cell.angle_gamma   90.00
#
_symmetry.space_group_name_H-M   'P 1'
#
loop_
_entity.id
_entity.type
_entity.pdbx_description
1 polymer ?
#
loop_
_entity_poly.entity_id
_entity_poly.type
_entity_poly.pdbx_seq_one_letter_code
_entity_poly.pdbx_strand_id
1 'polypeptide(L)'
;ANPTLAAKMLDEAGWLVGSDGIREKDGVKLKFTCSTTAGVPSRQAAQALFQQNWKQIGVDMEIKNMPGSVVWGDYTTKHQYDTLLVAWEPPVGMDPDYSSRCHSNAISNGANYTQYKNPKVDELLDLGVTQTNVEERKETYAKVQQILLDEVPFAPQFSVVQGNMNVSALQNIKPNQYVTDAAWNVHEWSWA
;
A
#
# COMPACT_ATOMS: atom_id res chain seq x y z
N ALA A 1 -5.86 11.07 14.42
CA ALA A 1 -6.69 11.47 13.27
C ALA A 1 -7.22 12.90 13.50
N ASN A 2 -7.41 13.69 12.45
CA ASN A 2 -8.01 15.04 12.54
C ASN A 2 -9.31 15.08 11.69
N PRO A 3 -10.44 14.57 12.22
CA PRO A 3 -11.69 14.47 11.46
C PRO A 3 -12.24 15.85 11.06
N THR A 4 -12.02 16.89 11.86
CA THR A 4 -12.43 18.26 11.55
C THR A 4 -11.74 18.79 10.29
N LEU A 5 -10.42 18.59 10.18
CA LEU A 5 -9.68 19.01 9.00
C LEU A 5 -10.10 18.18 7.77
N ALA A 6 -10.27 16.87 7.91
CA ALA A 6 -10.72 16.01 6.81
C ALA A 6 -12.11 16.41 6.30
N ALA A 7 -13.06 16.68 7.21
CA ALA A 7 -14.38 17.18 6.86
C ALA A 7 -14.32 18.51 6.09
N LYS A 8 -13.49 19.45 6.57
CA LYS A 8 -13.28 20.73 5.90
C LYS A 8 -12.69 20.57 4.49
N MET A 9 -11.70 19.71 4.32
CA MET A 9 -11.11 19.44 3.00
C MET A 9 -12.14 18.84 2.03
N LEU A 10 -13.03 17.97 2.52
CA LEU A 10 -14.13 17.43 1.71
C LEU A 10 -15.15 18.53 1.35
N ASP A 11 -15.48 19.42 2.28
CA ASP A 11 -16.34 20.58 2.02
C ASP A 11 -15.73 21.48 0.92
N GLU A 12 -14.44 21.81 1.03
CA GLU A 12 -13.69 22.61 0.05
C GLU A 12 -13.60 21.93 -1.33
N ALA A 13 -13.58 20.60 -1.36
CA ALA A 13 -13.62 19.80 -2.59
C ALA A 13 -15.04 19.66 -3.19
N GLY A 14 -16.07 20.20 -2.52
CA GLY A 14 -17.46 20.18 -2.96
C GLY A 14 -18.25 18.92 -2.58
N TRP A 15 -17.73 18.09 -1.69
CA TRP A 15 -18.43 16.93 -1.15
C TRP A 15 -19.23 17.35 0.08
N LEU A 16 -20.52 17.63 -0.06
CA LEU A 16 -21.35 18.17 1.02
C LEU A 16 -22.18 17.07 1.69
N VAL A 17 -22.44 17.19 3.00
CA VAL A 17 -23.25 16.20 3.73
C VAL A 17 -24.68 16.17 3.19
N GLY A 18 -25.11 15.00 2.68
CA GLY A 18 -26.46 14.76 2.19
C GLY A 18 -27.48 14.55 3.31
N SER A 19 -28.76 14.44 2.94
CA SER A 19 -29.89 14.25 3.88
C SER A 19 -29.84 12.92 4.64
N ASP A 20 -29.15 11.93 4.11
CA ASP A 20 -28.89 10.61 4.71
C ASP A 20 -27.62 10.60 5.58
N GLY A 21 -26.95 11.75 5.73
CA GLY A 21 -25.68 11.88 6.44
C GLY A 21 -24.45 11.43 5.65
N ILE A 22 -24.63 10.98 4.39
CA ILE A 22 -23.53 10.61 3.50
C ILE A 22 -23.26 11.77 2.54
N ARG A 23 -21.98 12.10 2.36
CA ARG A 23 -21.53 13.17 1.49
C ARG A 23 -21.88 12.90 0.04
N GLU A 24 -22.16 13.95 -0.70
CA GLU A 24 -22.59 13.91 -2.07
C GLU A 24 -21.96 15.05 -2.87
N LYS A 25 -21.63 14.78 -4.13
CA LYS A 25 -21.17 15.76 -5.10
C LYS A 25 -21.70 15.36 -6.47
N ASP A 26 -22.29 16.31 -7.20
CA ASP A 26 -22.79 16.10 -8.56
C ASP A 26 -23.74 14.88 -8.69
N GLY A 27 -24.57 14.62 -7.67
CA GLY A 27 -25.51 13.49 -7.63
C GLY A 27 -24.87 12.14 -7.28
N VAL A 28 -23.57 12.11 -6.98
CA VAL A 28 -22.83 10.90 -6.61
C VAL A 28 -22.57 10.90 -5.11
N LYS A 29 -22.93 9.81 -4.42
CA LYS A 29 -22.60 9.59 -3.00
C LYS A 29 -21.14 9.23 -2.83
N LEU A 30 -20.49 9.76 -1.80
CA LEU A 30 -19.13 9.39 -1.42
C LEU A 30 -19.15 8.05 -0.69
N LYS A 31 -19.24 6.99 -1.50
CA LYS A 31 -19.31 5.60 -1.08
C LYS A 31 -18.26 4.78 -1.82
N PHE A 32 -17.53 3.92 -1.11
CA PHE A 32 -16.52 3.05 -1.70
C PHE A 32 -16.32 1.76 -0.92
N THR A 33 -15.72 0.77 -1.56
CA THR A 33 -15.37 -0.51 -0.94
C THR A 33 -13.91 -0.56 -0.51
N CYS A 34 -13.65 -1.14 0.66
CA CYS A 34 -12.34 -1.51 1.16
C CYS A 34 -12.21 -3.03 1.22
N SER A 35 -11.37 -3.57 0.36
CA SER A 35 -11.17 -5.01 0.21
C SER A 35 -9.85 -5.46 0.84
N THR A 36 -9.78 -6.72 1.28
CA THR A 36 -8.52 -7.41 1.58
C THR A 36 -8.68 -8.93 1.42
N THR A 37 -7.58 -9.66 1.58
CA THR A 37 -7.58 -11.11 1.72
C THR A 37 -8.28 -11.52 3.03
N ALA A 38 -9.33 -12.32 2.93
CA ALA A 38 -10.04 -12.88 4.08
C ALA A 38 -9.11 -13.74 4.96
N GLY A 39 -9.39 -13.80 6.26
CA GLY A 39 -8.61 -14.59 7.21
C GLY A 39 -7.37 -13.90 7.77
N VAL A 40 -7.23 -12.57 7.59
CA VAL A 40 -6.15 -11.76 8.19
C VAL A 40 -6.73 -10.82 9.27
N PRO A 41 -6.77 -11.23 10.55
CA PRO A 41 -7.46 -10.49 11.61
C PRO A 41 -6.95 -9.05 11.80
N SER A 42 -5.65 -8.82 11.65
CA SER A 42 -5.06 -7.49 11.79
C SER A 42 -5.59 -6.49 10.75
N ARG A 43 -5.76 -6.94 9.51
CA ARG A 43 -6.34 -6.11 8.44
C ARG A 43 -7.83 -5.88 8.63
N GLN A 44 -8.57 -6.89 9.08
CA GLN A 44 -9.99 -6.76 9.40
C GLN A 44 -10.24 -5.75 10.54
N ALA A 45 -9.41 -5.77 11.58
CA ALA A 45 -9.46 -4.79 12.65
C ALA A 45 -9.16 -3.37 12.15
N ALA A 46 -8.15 -3.20 11.29
CA ALA A 46 -7.85 -1.91 10.67
C ALA A 46 -9.01 -1.40 9.80
N GLN A 47 -9.62 -2.26 8.98
CA GLN A 47 -10.79 -1.91 8.17
C GLN A 47 -11.97 -1.44 9.03
N ALA A 48 -12.26 -2.09 10.16
CA ALA A 48 -13.33 -1.66 11.06
C ALA A 48 -13.07 -0.25 11.63
N LEU A 49 -11.82 0.04 12.00
CA LEU A 49 -11.43 1.38 12.45
C LEU A 49 -11.55 2.42 11.32
N PHE A 50 -11.12 2.08 10.10
CA PHE A 50 -11.27 2.96 8.95
C PHE A 50 -12.74 3.24 8.67
N GLN A 51 -13.59 2.22 8.67
CA GLN A 51 -15.04 2.36 8.48
C GLN A 51 -15.65 3.33 9.50
N GLN A 52 -15.28 3.18 10.77
CA GLN A 52 -15.73 4.08 11.83
C GLN A 52 -15.28 5.52 11.60
N ASN A 53 -14.02 5.73 11.21
CA ASN A 53 -13.45 7.06 10.98
C ASN A 53 -14.06 7.75 9.75
N TRP A 54 -14.25 7.02 8.63
CA TRP A 54 -14.91 7.55 7.44
C TRP A 54 -16.36 7.94 7.72
N LYS A 55 -17.08 7.10 8.48
CA LYS A 55 -18.46 7.41 8.88
C LYS A 55 -18.57 8.70 9.69
N GLN A 56 -17.60 9.01 10.57
CA GLN A 56 -17.61 10.27 11.35
C GLN A 56 -17.59 11.52 10.48
N ILE A 57 -17.08 11.42 9.26
CA ILE A 57 -17.03 12.53 8.30
C ILE A 57 -18.01 12.34 7.14
N GLY A 58 -19.03 11.50 7.29
CA GLY A 58 -20.09 11.32 6.29
C GLY A 58 -19.64 10.57 5.04
N VAL A 59 -18.71 9.62 5.16
CA VAL A 59 -18.26 8.77 4.05
C VAL A 59 -18.67 7.33 4.30
N ASP A 60 -19.30 6.69 3.31
CA ASP A 60 -19.76 5.30 3.40
C ASP A 60 -18.70 4.33 2.87
N MET A 61 -17.92 3.74 3.77
CA MET A 61 -16.95 2.71 3.42
C MET A 61 -17.50 1.32 3.72
N GLU A 62 -17.57 0.45 2.72
CA GLU A 62 -18.01 -0.93 2.86
C GLU A 62 -16.83 -1.92 2.87
N ILE A 63 -16.85 -2.91 3.77
CA ILE A 63 -15.80 -3.93 3.83
C ILE A 63 -16.18 -5.10 2.92
N LYS A 64 -15.30 -5.44 1.96
CA LYS A 64 -15.51 -6.53 0.99
C LYS A 64 -14.30 -7.46 0.91
N ASN A 65 -14.26 -8.43 1.82
CA ASN A 65 -13.14 -9.36 1.92
C ASN A 65 -13.38 -10.65 1.11
N MET A 66 -12.32 -11.20 0.54
CA MET A 66 -12.40 -12.35 -0.37
C MET A 66 -11.17 -13.25 -0.24
N PRO A 67 -11.24 -14.53 -0.65
CA PRO A 67 -10.09 -15.42 -0.62
C PRO A 67 -8.89 -14.86 -1.38
N GLY A 68 -7.66 -15.14 -0.92
CA GLY A 68 -6.45 -14.64 -1.56
C GLY A 68 -6.31 -15.03 -3.02
N SER A 69 -6.76 -16.23 -3.41
CA SER A 69 -6.80 -16.67 -4.81
C SER A 69 -7.69 -15.81 -5.70
N VAL A 70 -8.73 -15.18 -5.15
CA VAL A 70 -9.60 -14.24 -5.87
C VAL A 70 -8.95 -12.87 -5.95
N VAL A 71 -8.44 -12.36 -4.80
CA VAL A 71 -7.75 -11.06 -4.73
C VAL A 71 -6.62 -11.01 -5.76
N TRP A 72 -5.73 -11.99 -5.72
CA TRP A 72 -4.51 -12.02 -6.54
C TRP A 72 -4.70 -12.59 -7.95
N GLY A 73 -5.95 -12.88 -8.33
CA GLY A 73 -6.31 -13.26 -9.70
C GLY A 73 -6.82 -12.06 -10.50
N ASP A 74 -8.01 -12.19 -11.06
CA ASP A 74 -8.67 -11.15 -11.86
C ASP A 74 -8.93 -9.86 -11.07
N TYR A 75 -9.11 -9.94 -9.75
CA TYR A 75 -9.50 -8.77 -8.95
C TYR A 75 -8.42 -7.68 -8.96
N THR A 76 -7.15 -8.03 -8.71
CA THR A 76 -6.01 -7.10 -8.82
C THR A 76 -5.63 -6.81 -10.26
N THR A 77 -5.57 -7.82 -11.12
CA THR A 77 -5.07 -7.67 -12.49
C THR A 77 -6.03 -6.92 -13.42
N LYS A 78 -7.33 -6.89 -13.10
CA LYS A 78 -8.35 -6.12 -13.82
C LYS A 78 -8.84 -4.90 -13.03
N HIS A 79 -8.17 -4.55 -11.93
CA HIS A 79 -8.47 -3.37 -11.10
C HIS A 79 -9.95 -3.27 -10.67
N GLN A 80 -10.52 -4.35 -10.14
CA GLN A 80 -11.96 -4.47 -9.84
C GLN A 80 -12.35 -3.98 -8.42
N TYR A 81 -11.63 -3.01 -7.87
CA TYR A 81 -11.82 -2.49 -6.50
C TYR A 81 -11.72 -0.97 -6.47
N ASP A 82 -12.39 -0.37 -5.48
CA ASP A 82 -12.17 1.05 -5.17
C ASP A 82 -10.90 1.21 -4.31
N THR A 83 -10.78 0.40 -3.26
CA THR A 83 -9.57 0.34 -2.41
C THR A 83 -9.23 -1.08 -1.98
N LEU A 84 -7.94 -1.35 -1.83
CA LEU A 84 -7.39 -2.65 -1.44
C LEU A 84 -6.36 -2.47 -0.32
N LEU A 85 -6.65 -3.01 0.87
CA LEU A 85 -5.74 -3.03 2.00
C LEU A 85 -4.85 -4.28 1.94
N VAL A 86 -3.59 -4.11 1.58
CA VAL A 86 -2.61 -5.20 1.48
C VAL A 86 -1.30 -4.81 2.16
N ALA A 87 -0.49 -5.82 2.47
CA ALA A 87 0.89 -5.61 2.88
C ALA A 87 1.76 -5.54 1.62
N TRP A 88 2.79 -4.71 1.71
CA TRP A 88 3.77 -4.52 0.67
C TRP A 88 5.15 -4.84 1.26
N GLU A 89 5.84 -5.80 0.66
CA GLU A 89 7.29 -5.99 0.85
C GLU A 89 8.08 -5.44 -0.37
N PRO A 90 9.15 -4.66 -0.16
CA PRO A 90 9.99 -4.21 -1.26
C PRO A 90 10.48 -5.44 -2.05
N PRO A 91 10.36 -5.44 -3.38
CA PRO A 91 10.55 -6.63 -4.19
C PRO A 91 12.04 -7.05 -4.27
N VAL A 92 12.95 -6.11 -3.99
CA VAL A 92 14.41 -6.32 -4.07
C VAL A 92 15.09 -5.60 -2.91
N GLY A 93 15.20 -6.26 -1.75
CA GLY A 93 16.04 -5.81 -0.64
C GLY A 93 15.99 -4.30 -0.34
N MET A 94 17.16 -3.68 -0.16
CA MET A 94 17.32 -2.25 0.17
C MET A 94 17.26 -1.30 -1.04
N ASP A 95 16.97 -1.79 -2.26
CA ASP A 95 16.99 -0.92 -3.43
C ASP A 95 15.77 0.02 -3.44
N PRO A 96 15.96 1.34 -3.63
CA PRO A 96 14.87 2.31 -3.62
C PRO A 96 14.03 2.32 -4.91
N ASP A 97 14.26 1.40 -5.86
CA ASP A 97 13.48 1.32 -7.10
C ASP A 97 12.03 0.87 -6.87
N TYR A 98 11.10 1.78 -7.20
CA TYR A 98 9.65 1.60 -7.11
C TYR A 98 8.98 1.45 -8.48
N SER A 99 9.75 1.24 -9.56
CA SER A 99 9.23 1.13 -10.94
C SER A 99 8.13 0.09 -11.08
N SER A 100 8.30 -1.07 -10.46
CA SER A 100 7.29 -2.15 -10.49
C SER A 100 5.92 -1.78 -9.91
N ARG A 101 5.80 -0.67 -9.16
CA ARG A 101 4.56 -0.25 -8.50
C ARG A 101 4.09 1.15 -8.82
N CYS A 102 4.99 2.05 -9.21
CA CYS A 102 4.65 3.46 -9.45
C CYS A 102 4.86 3.89 -10.90
N HIS A 103 5.62 3.14 -11.70
CA HIS A 103 5.77 3.47 -13.12
C HIS A 103 4.48 3.11 -13.87
N SER A 104 4.03 3.96 -14.80
CA SER A 104 2.77 3.76 -15.53
C SER A 104 2.75 2.50 -16.41
N ASN A 105 3.88 2.13 -17.03
CA ASN A 105 4.04 0.83 -17.71
C ASN A 105 3.81 -0.40 -16.82
N ALA A 106 3.91 -0.26 -15.49
CA ALA A 106 3.66 -1.35 -14.55
C ALA A 106 2.16 -1.55 -14.23
N ILE A 107 1.25 -0.77 -14.85
CA ILE A 107 -0.20 -0.96 -14.73
C ILE A 107 -0.61 -2.27 -15.42
N SER A 108 -0.19 -2.46 -16.67
CA SER A 108 -0.51 -3.67 -17.44
C SER A 108 0.51 -4.79 -17.27
N ASN A 109 1.75 -4.47 -16.90
CA ASN A 109 2.88 -5.40 -16.91
C ASN A 109 3.52 -5.60 -15.53
N GLY A 110 2.90 -5.13 -14.45
CA GLY A 110 3.53 -5.12 -13.13
C GLY A 110 2.53 -5.05 -11.98
N ALA A 111 3.00 -4.49 -10.87
CA ALA A 111 2.28 -4.41 -9.59
C ALA A 111 1.81 -2.98 -9.28
N ASN A 112 1.63 -2.13 -10.30
CA ASN A 112 0.98 -0.83 -10.15
C ASN A 112 -0.55 -1.02 -10.06
N TYR A 113 -0.97 -1.54 -8.91
CA TYR A 113 -2.35 -1.84 -8.60
C TYR A 113 -3.23 -0.57 -8.50
N THR A 114 -2.65 0.58 -8.20
CA THR A 114 -3.40 1.83 -8.02
C THR A 114 -3.71 2.53 -9.36
N GLN A 115 -3.25 1.96 -10.48
CA GLN A 115 -3.33 2.57 -11.81
C GLN A 115 -2.70 3.96 -11.85
N TYR A 116 -1.71 4.20 -10.99
CA TYR A 116 -1.08 5.49 -10.85
C TYR A 116 -0.28 5.83 -12.11
N LYS A 117 -0.43 7.07 -12.58
CA LYS A 117 0.24 7.56 -13.78
C LYS A 117 0.65 9.02 -13.59
N ASN A 118 1.95 9.25 -13.54
CA ASN A 118 2.53 10.57 -13.51
C ASN A 118 3.79 10.57 -14.40
N PRO A 119 3.79 11.29 -15.54
CA PRO A 119 4.93 11.30 -16.45
C PRO A 119 6.24 11.75 -15.80
N LYS A 120 6.18 12.59 -14.77
CA LYS A 120 7.37 13.03 -14.05
C LYS A 120 7.94 11.93 -13.15
N VAL A 121 7.05 11.15 -12.53
CA VAL A 121 7.46 9.96 -11.76
C VAL A 121 8.06 8.92 -12.68
N ASP A 122 7.47 8.66 -13.84
CA ASP A 122 8.02 7.76 -14.86
C ASP A 122 9.46 8.18 -15.25
N GLU A 123 9.67 9.45 -15.62
CA GLU A 123 10.99 10.00 -15.97
C GLU A 123 12.02 9.85 -14.83
N LEU A 124 11.62 10.13 -13.59
CA LEU A 124 12.51 10.04 -12.44
C LEU A 124 12.86 8.58 -12.10
N LEU A 125 11.93 7.65 -12.28
CA LEU A 125 12.16 6.23 -12.07
C LEU A 125 13.12 5.67 -13.14
N ASP A 126 12.90 6.03 -14.42
CA ASP A 126 13.80 5.68 -15.52
C ASP A 126 15.23 6.23 -15.31
N LEU A 127 15.35 7.46 -14.80
CA LEU A 127 16.64 8.02 -14.42
C LEU A 127 17.25 7.26 -13.23
N GLY A 128 16.47 7.02 -12.17
CA GLY A 128 16.93 6.42 -10.93
C GLY A 128 17.50 5.00 -11.11
N VAL A 129 17.02 4.23 -12.09
CA VAL A 129 17.57 2.89 -12.39
C VAL A 129 18.86 2.93 -13.21
N THR A 130 19.20 4.06 -13.85
CA THR A 130 20.44 4.21 -14.65
C THR A 130 21.57 4.91 -13.89
N GLN A 131 21.27 5.61 -12.79
CA GLN A 131 22.25 6.33 -11.99
C GLN A 131 23.14 5.38 -11.16
N THR A 132 24.45 5.52 -11.29
CA THR A 132 25.44 4.76 -10.49
C THR A 132 25.99 5.55 -9.30
N ASN A 133 25.87 6.89 -9.31
CA ASN A 133 26.23 7.73 -8.17
C ASN A 133 25.11 7.67 -7.12
N VAL A 134 25.46 7.23 -5.91
CA VAL A 134 24.50 7.02 -4.81
C VAL A 134 23.84 8.33 -4.36
N GLU A 135 24.58 9.43 -4.28
CA GLU A 135 24.02 10.71 -3.82
C GLU A 135 23.06 11.31 -4.85
N GLU A 136 23.41 11.25 -6.14
CA GLU A 136 22.52 11.68 -7.22
C GLU A 136 21.25 10.81 -7.29
N ARG A 137 21.41 9.49 -7.13
CA ARG A 137 20.29 8.54 -7.10
C ARG A 137 19.36 8.80 -5.92
N LYS A 138 19.91 9.13 -4.75
CA LYS A 138 19.16 9.50 -3.56
C LYS A 138 18.33 10.76 -3.77
N GLU A 139 18.89 11.79 -4.40
CA GLU A 139 18.14 13.00 -4.74
C GLU A 139 17.00 12.73 -5.72
N THR A 140 17.22 11.86 -6.71
CA THR A 140 16.16 11.43 -7.65
C THR A 140 15.01 10.75 -6.91
N TYR A 141 15.30 9.76 -6.04
CA TYR A 141 14.25 9.08 -5.29
C TYR A 141 13.58 9.95 -4.22
N ALA A 142 14.28 10.94 -3.66
CA ALA A 142 13.66 11.92 -2.78
C ALA A 142 12.56 12.72 -3.52
N LYS A 143 12.79 13.09 -4.79
CA LYS A 143 11.78 13.75 -5.63
C LYS A 143 10.60 12.83 -5.93
N VAL A 144 10.87 11.56 -6.24
CA VAL A 144 9.80 10.54 -6.43
C VAL A 144 8.95 10.45 -5.16
N GLN A 145 9.57 10.27 -3.99
CA GLN A 145 8.85 10.17 -2.72
C GLN A 145 8.03 11.42 -2.41
N GLN A 146 8.55 12.61 -2.69
CA GLN A 146 7.81 13.86 -2.49
C GLN A 146 6.53 13.90 -3.36
N ILE A 147 6.62 13.56 -4.65
CA ILE A 147 5.45 13.53 -5.54
C ILE A 147 4.42 12.51 -5.04
N LEU A 148 4.87 11.30 -4.66
CA LEU A 148 3.98 10.26 -4.15
C LEU A 148 3.33 10.66 -2.81
N LEU A 149 4.03 11.44 -1.98
CA LEU A 149 3.49 11.96 -0.73
C LEU A 149 2.42 13.02 -0.98
N ASP A 150 2.61 13.86 -2.00
CA ASP A 150 1.67 14.93 -2.35
C ASP A 150 0.41 14.39 -3.06
N GLU A 151 0.58 13.37 -3.91
CA GLU A 151 -0.52 12.79 -4.71
C GLU A 151 -1.22 11.59 -4.05
N VAL A 152 -0.58 10.98 -3.05
CA VAL A 152 -1.10 9.87 -2.22
C VAL A 152 -1.77 8.75 -3.05
N PRO A 153 -1.08 8.13 -4.04
CA PRO A 153 -1.66 7.02 -4.79
C PRO A 153 -1.90 5.78 -3.92
N PHE A 154 -1.20 5.68 -2.79
CA PHE A 154 -1.43 4.72 -1.72
C PHE A 154 -1.17 5.39 -0.36
N ALA A 155 -1.84 4.91 0.68
CA ALA A 155 -1.67 5.41 2.04
C ALA A 155 -0.98 4.35 2.91
N PRO A 156 0.31 4.51 3.25
CA PRO A 156 0.99 3.64 4.21
C PRO A 156 0.30 3.68 5.58
N GLN A 157 0.10 2.52 6.20
CA GLN A 157 -0.63 2.41 7.48
C GLN A 157 0.33 2.17 8.65
N PHE A 158 1.05 1.06 8.62
CA PHE A 158 2.02 0.68 9.65
C PHE A 158 3.01 -0.33 9.06
N SER A 159 4.22 -0.36 9.63
CA SER A 159 5.18 -1.43 9.39
C SER A 159 4.87 -2.61 10.31
N VAL A 160 4.92 -3.81 9.77
CA VAL A 160 4.75 -5.03 10.57
C VAL A 160 6.09 -5.39 11.21
N VAL A 161 6.10 -5.62 12.51
CA VAL A 161 7.24 -6.23 13.19
C VAL A 161 7.13 -7.74 13.04
N GLN A 162 8.07 -8.35 12.31
CA GLN A 162 8.15 -9.80 12.20
C GLN A 162 8.98 -10.35 13.38
N GLY A 163 8.37 -11.25 14.14
CA GLY A 163 9.04 -12.04 15.17
C GLY A 163 9.29 -13.45 14.66
N ASN A 164 10.53 -13.91 14.74
CA ASN A 164 10.88 -15.30 14.41
C ASN A 164 11.04 -16.10 15.71
N MET A 165 10.40 -17.27 15.78
CA MET A 165 10.58 -18.23 16.86
C MET A 165 11.29 -19.46 16.30
N ASN A 166 12.38 -19.86 16.96
CA ASN A 166 13.22 -20.96 16.51
C ASN A 166 13.29 -22.06 17.57
N VAL A 167 13.53 -23.29 17.13
CA VAL A 167 13.85 -24.41 18.02
C VAL A 167 15.24 -24.16 18.62
N SER A 168 15.38 -24.27 19.94
CA SER A 168 16.63 -23.97 20.64
C SER A 168 17.82 -24.86 20.22
N ALA A 169 17.55 -26.07 19.73
CA ALA A 169 18.57 -26.99 19.22
C ALA A 169 19.09 -26.59 17.82
N LEU A 170 18.38 -25.73 17.09
CA LEU A 170 18.80 -25.26 15.77
C LEU A 170 19.74 -24.06 15.94
N GLN A 171 21.00 -24.25 15.55
CA GLN A 171 22.08 -23.28 15.69
C GLN A 171 22.28 -22.45 14.42
N ASN A 172 22.98 -21.31 14.57
CA ASN A 172 23.42 -20.43 13.48
C ASN A 172 22.30 -19.76 12.65
N ILE A 173 21.08 -19.67 13.18
CA ILE A 173 20.03 -18.88 12.55
C ILE A 173 20.34 -17.39 12.72
N LYS A 174 20.45 -16.65 11.61
CA LYS A 174 20.73 -15.21 11.63
C LYS A 174 19.49 -14.44 11.16
N PRO A 175 18.92 -13.53 11.97
CA PRO A 175 17.80 -12.71 11.52
C PRO A 175 18.28 -11.75 10.42
N ASN A 176 17.47 -11.61 9.37
CA ASN A 176 17.69 -10.63 8.31
C ASN A 176 16.35 -10.03 7.90
N GLN A 177 16.20 -8.72 8.10
CA GLN A 177 14.96 -7.99 7.81
C GLN A 177 14.82 -7.60 6.32
N TYR A 178 15.84 -7.86 5.51
CA TYR A 178 15.91 -7.47 4.10
C TYR A 178 15.64 -8.62 3.14
N VAL A 179 15.18 -9.77 3.66
CA VAL A 179 14.83 -10.96 2.89
C VAL A 179 13.38 -11.33 3.15
N THR A 180 12.76 -11.98 2.18
CA THR A 180 11.37 -12.43 2.25
C THR A 180 11.21 -13.73 3.03
N ASP A 181 12.30 -14.42 3.34
CA ASP A 181 12.32 -15.70 4.05
C ASP A 181 13.41 -15.71 5.14
N ALA A 182 13.06 -16.20 6.33
CA ALA A 182 13.99 -16.42 7.44
C ALA A 182 15.11 -17.42 7.09
N ALA A 183 14.92 -18.28 6.09
CA ALA A 183 15.85 -19.31 5.66
C ALA A 183 16.99 -18.83 4.74
N TRP A 184 17.23 -17.51 4.60
CA TRP A 184 18.27 -16.97 3.72
C TRP A 184 19.68 -17.54 4.00
N ASN A 185 19.98 -17.90 5.24
CA ASN A 185 21.25 -18.51 5.65
C ASN A 185 21.12 -19.99 6.04
N VAL A 186 20.13 -20.71 5.52
CA VAL A 186 19.86 -22.13 5.87
C VAL A 186 21.07 -23.05 5.68
N HIS A 187 21.96 -22.72 4.74
CA HIS A 187 23.20 -23.45 4.49
C HIS A 187 24.21 -23.39 5.66
N GLU A 188 24.05 -22.45 6.60
CA GLU A 188 24.84 -22.33 7.81
C GLU A 188 24.20 -23.03 9.02
N TRP A 189 22.95 -23.46 8.90
CA TRP A 189 22.18 -24.01 10.02
C TRP A 189 22.67 -25.42 10.37
N SER A 190 22.69 -25.72 11.67
CA SER A 190 23.07 -27.04 12.17
C SER A 190 22.27 -27.40 13.41
N TRP A 191 22.11 -28.71 13.66
CA TRP A 191 21.57 -29.20 14.92
C TRP A 191 22.69 -29.35 15.95
N ALA A 192 22.43 -28.89 17.18
CA ALA A 192 23.28 -29.13 18.35
C ALA A 192 23.25 -30.60 18.80
#